data_AF-A0A379XVI0-F1
#
_entry.id   AF-A0A379XVI0-F1
#
_cell.length_a   1.000
_cell.length_b   1.000
_cell.length_c   1.000
_cell.angle_alpha   90.00
_cell.angle_beta   90.00
_cell.angle_gamma   90.00
#
_symmetry.space_group_name_H-M   'P 1'
#
loop_
_entity.id
_entity.type
_entity.pdbx_description
1 polymer ?
#
loop_
_entity_poly.entity_id
_entity_poly.type
_entity_poly.pdbx_seq_one_letter_code
_entity_poly.pdbx_strand_id
1 'polypeptide(L)' 'MQREDILGEALKLLETQGIADTTLEIVAERVNHPLDTLQRFWAR' A
#
# COMPACT_ATOMS: atom_id res chain seq x y z
N MET A 1 -1.53 -12.97 -7.04
CA MET A 1 -1.60 -11.50 -6.91
C MET A 1 -0.30 -10.91 -7.45
N GLN A 2 -0.39 -10.03 -8.45
CA GLN A 2 0.77 -9.35 -9.04
C GLN A 2 1.07 -8.07 -8.26
N ARG A 3 2.32 -7.59 -8.30
CA ARG A 3 2.74 -6.34 -7.62
C ARG A 3 1.86 -5.13 -7.99
N GLU A 4 1.37 -5.11 -9.23
CA GLU A 4 0.57 -4.03 -9.80
C GLU A 4 -0.83 -3.99 -9.17
N ASP A 5 -1.36 -5.15 -8.80
CA ASP A 5 -2.64 -5.30 -8.10
C ASP A 5 -2.53 -4.76 -6.66
N ILE A 6 -1.45 -5.13 -5.97
CA ILE A 6 -1.17 -4.70 -4.59
C ILE A 6 -0.90 -3.18 -4.54
N LEU A 7 -0.09 -2.67 -5.46
CA LEU A 7 0.18 -1.23 -5.60
C LEU A 7 -1.11 -0.48 -5.98
N GLY A 8 -1.91 -1.01 -6.89
CA GLY A 8 -3.18 -0.41 -7.30
C GLY A 8 -4.19 -0.33 -6.15
N GLU A 9 -4.32 -1.40 -5.36
CA GLU A 9 -5.22 -1.44 -4.20
C GLU A 9 -4.76 -0.49 -3.10
N ALA A 10 -3.45 -0.48 -2.82
CA ALA A 10 -2.82 0.45 -1.91
C ALA A 10 -2.98 1.91 -2.35
N LEU A 11 -2.79 2.20 -3.63
CA LEU A 11 -2.94 3.55 -4.20
C LEU A 11 -4.40 4.01 -4.09
N LYS A 12 -5.36 3.14 -4.40
CA LYS A 12 -6.80 3.42 -4.27
C LYS A 12 -7.19 3.72 -2.82
N LEU A 13 -6.55 3.03 -1.87
CA LEU A 13 -6.72 3.23 -0.44
C LEU A 13 -6.16 4.59 0.01
N LEU A 14 -4.96 4.94 -0.48
CA LEU A 14 -4.33 6.25 -0.30
C LEU A 14 -5.17 7.38 -0.94
N GLU A 15 -5.81 7.12 -2.08
CA GLU A 15 -6.70 8.08 -2.75
C GLU A 15 -8.02 8.27 -1.98
N THR A 16 -8.54 7.20 -1.38
CA THR A 16 -9.82 7.19 -0.65
C THR A 16 -9.70 7.83 0.74
N GLN A 17 -8.66 7.49 1.50
CA GLN A 17 -8.44 8.03 2.84
C GLN A 17 -7.58 9.30 2.83
N GLY A 18 -6.92 9.60 1.72
CA GLY A 18 -5.98 10.70 1.58
C GLY A 18 -4.56 10.31 2.00
N ILE A 19 -3.59 10.64 1.15
CA ILE A 19 -2.15 10.37 1.35
C ILE A 19 -1.63 11.04 2.65
N ALA A 20 -2.34 12.07 3.15
CA ALA A 20 -2.01 12.76 4.38
C ALA A 20 -2.40 11.99 5.65
N ASP A 21 -3.43 11.15 5.59
CA ASP A 21 -3.95 10.39 6.74
C ASP A 21 -3.54 8.90 6.69
N THR A 22 -3.19 8.42 5.50
CA THR A 22 -2.83 7.02 5.27
C THR A 22 -1.32 6.81 5.18
N THR A 23 -0.81 5.93 6.02
CA THR A 23 0.59 5.47 5.99
C THR A 23 0.71 4.10 5.31
N LEU A 24 1.91 3.83 4.79
CA LEU A 24 2.28 2.53 4.20
C LEU A 24 2.03 1.35 5.16
N GLU A 25 2.08 1.58 6.47
CA GLU A 25 1.74 0.60 7.53
C GLU A 25 0.23 0.27 7.57
N ILE A 26 -0.63 1.28 7.45
CA ILE A 26 -2.09 1.08 7.38
C ILE A 26 -2.46 0.31 6.11
N VAL A 27 -1.82 0.66 4.99
CA VAL A 27 -1.96 -0.07 3.74
C VAL A 27 -1.56 -1.53 3.92
N ALA A 28 -0.40 -1.80 4.53
CA ALA A 28 0.11 -3.14 4.82
C ALA A 28 -0.88 -3.99 5.61
N GLU A 29 -1.48 -3.39 6.63
CA GLU A 29 -2.51 -4.03 7.43
C GLU A 29 -3.78 -4.34 6.62
N ARG A 30 -4.20 -3.43 5.73
CA ARG A 30 -5.42 -3.60 4.91
C ARG A 30 -5.26 -4.61 3.78
N VAL A 31 -4.11 -4.61 3.11
CA VAL A 31 -3.80 -5.60 2.06
C VAL A 31 -3.28 -6.92 2.64
N ASN A 32 -3.27 -7.07 3.98
CA ASN A 32 -2.77 -8.22 4.71
C ASN A 32 -1.39 -8.69 4.24
N HIS A 33 -0.51 -7.72 3.99
CA HIS A 33 0.83 -7.95 3.45
C HIS A 33 1.88 -7.28 4.33
N PRO A 34 3.12 -7.82 4.36
CA PRO A 34 4.19 -7.21 5.15
C PRO A 34 4.53 -5.82 4.62
N LEU A 35 4.67 -4.87 5.54
CA LEU A 35 5.17 -3.52 5.25
C LEU A 35 6.51 -3.57 4.49
N ASP A 36 7.40 -4.51 4.84
CA ASP A 36 8.69 -4.71 4.16
C ASP A 36 8.53 -5.06 2.66
N THR A 37 7.49 -5.82 2.33
CA THR A 37 7.17 -6.19 0.95
C THR A 37 6.64 -4.97 0.19
N LEU A 38 5.74 -4.20 0.80
CA LEU A 38 5.25 -2.95 0.23
C LEU A 38 6.33 -1.87 0.11
N GLN A 39 7.19 -1.73 1.11
CA GLN A 39 8.35 -0.83 1.09
C GLN A 39 9.30 -1.20 -0.05
N ARG A 40 9.57 -2.49 -0.28
CA ARG A 40 10.36 -2.92 -1.45
C ARG A 40 9.69 -2.57 -2.78
N PHE A 41 8.36 -2.52 -2.83
CA PHE A 41 7.63 -2.07 -4.02
C PHE A 41 7.61 -0.54 -4.17
N TRP A 42 7.64 0.22 -3.07
CA TRP A 42 7.63 1.69 -3.06
C TRP A 42 9.01 2.34 -3.14
N ALA A 43 10.06 1.63 -2.72
CA ALA A 43 11.43 2.16 -2.61
C ALA A 43 12.22 2.12 -3.93
N ARG A 44 11.56 2.16 -5.09
CA ARG A 44 12.22 2.33 -6.39
C ARG A 44 11.51 3.33 -7.29
#